data_AF-A0A973X9V6-F1
#
_entry.id   AF-A0A973X9V6-F1
#
_cell.length_a   1.000
_cell.length_b   1.000
_cell.length_c   1.000
_cell.angle_alpha   90.00
_cell.angle_beta   90.00
_cell.angle_gamma   90.00
#
_symmetry.space_group_name_H-M   'P 1'
#
loop_
_entity.id
_entity.type
_entity.pdbx_description
1 polymer ?
#
loop_
_entity_poly.entity_id
_entity_poly.type
_entity_poly.pdbx_seq_one_letter_code
_entity_poly.pdbx_strand_id
1 'polypeptide(L)'
;HFVTPRFQDFYKDVFDRQAQQARSAVFTEYFWNLAFCTACTQITLRMNELLNLGVFWVYGHDDANFEALRTPGGPLRGYEESSEPYIPEFPALTRLHVRYSANTFPEDLMLTETRDQENWQARYVVQQPYASSVAACSIQMARIDCQAQCKQRVNFLFAVNQPRFLKPPFQGKSREALQADCLPACIASKQTALDGATRYYAQDLPKRLQSEKQTLAKLSGWSMERIEALPGADKVWGQGTPGSPGTPSATRRGSAQ
;
A
#
# COMPACT_ATOMS: atom_id res chain seq x y z
N HIS A 1 -9.19 -9.61 1.08
CA HIS A 1 -8.13 -10.53 1.56
C HIS A 1 -8.46 -10.96 2.98
N PHE A 2 -8.09 -12.17 3.40
CA PHE A 2 -8.69 -12.84 4.57
C PHE A 2 -8.40 -12.18 5.93
N VAL A 3 -7.29 -11.44 6.06
CA VAL A 3 -7.01 -10.69 7.30
C VAL A 3 -7.74 -9.35 7.38
N THR A 4 -8.15 -8.77 6.24
CA THR A 4 -8.73 -7.41 6.18
C THR A 4 -9.92 -7.21 7.14
N PRO A 5 -10.90 -8.13 7.26
CA PRO A 5 -12.02 -7.96 8.18
C PRO A 5 -11.64 -8.02 9.66
N ARG A 6 -10.46 -8.55 9.99
CA ARG A 6 -9.94 -8.73 11.35
C ARG A 6 -8.62 -7.97 11.56
N PHE A 7 -8.38 -6.92 10.77
CA PHE A 7 -7.13 -6.17 10.83
C PHE A 7 -6.88 -5.55 12.21
N GLN A 8 -7.93 -5.04 12.88
CA GLN A 8 -7.81 -4.48 14.22
C GLN A 8 -7.30 -5.52 15.23
N ASP A 9 -7.81 -6.74 15.18
CA ASP A 9 -7.35 -7.82 16.07
C ASP A 9 -5.93 -8.25 15.73
N PHE A 10 -5.63 -8.37 14.43
CA PHE A 10 -4.28 -8.67 13.96
C PHE A 10 -3.28 -7.65 14.50
N TYR A 11 -3.58 -6.36 14.38
CA TYR A 11 -2.71 -5.29 14.86
C TYR A 11 -2.45 -5.39 16.38
N LYS A 12 -3.52 -5.58 17.17
CA LYS A 12 -3.42 -5.77 18.63
C LYS A 12 -2.60 -6.99 19.00
N ASP A 13 -2.87 -8.14 18.37
CA ASP A 13 -2.19 -9.40 18.69
C ASP A 13 -0.71 -9.37 18.28
N VAL A 14 -0.36 -8.69 17.18
CA VAL A 14 1.05 -8.42 16.82
C VAL A 14 1.71 -7.54 17.87
N PHE A 15 1.08 -6.42 18.24
CA PHE A 15 1.63 -5.52 19.25
C PHE A 15 1.86 -6.25 20.58
N ASP A 16 0.88 -7.00 21.05
CA ASP A 16 0.93 -7.75 22.31
C ASP A 16 2.09 -8.75 22.31
N ARG A 17 2.25 -9.50 21.20
CA ARG A 17 3.34 -10.46 21.05
C ARG A 17 4.71 -9.77 21.02
N GLN A 18 4.84 -8.67 20.28
CA GLN A 18 6.11 -7.93 20.20
C GLN A 18 6.46 -7.29 21.55
N ALA A 19 5.48 -6.71 22.25
CA ALA A 19 5.70 -6.12 23.57
C ALA A 19 6.07 -7.16 24.63
N GLN A 20 5.58 -8.39 24.54
CA GLN A 20 6.01 -9.49 25.41
C GLN A 20 7.47 -9.91 25.17
N GLN A 21 7.92 -9.85 23.90
CA GLN A 21 9.29 -10.20 23.51
C GLN A 21 10.28 -9.08 23.82
N ALA A 22 9.86 -7.82 23.65
CA ALA A 22 10.67 -6.63 23.85
C ALA A 22 10.07 -5.79 25.00
N ARG A 23 10.17 -6.31 26.23
CA ARG A 23 9.46 -5.80 27.42
C ARG A 23 9.75 -4.34 27.79
N SER A 24 10.89 -3.80 27.36
CA SER A 24 11.32 -2.41 27.59
C SER A 24 11.49 -1.63 26.27
N ALA A 25 10.84 -2.06 25.19
CA ALA A 25 10.88 -1.34 23.91
C ALA A 25 9.73 -0.33 23.79
N VAL A 26 10.04 0.78 23.12
CA VAL A 26 9.06 1.75 22.61
C VAL A 26 8.77 1.40 21.15
N PHE A 27 7.50 1.26 20.81
CA PHE A 27 7.09 0.91 19.44
C PHE A 27 6.65 2.17 18.71
N THR A 28 7.36 2.53 17.65
CA THR A 28 6.99 3.64 16.78
C THR A 28 6.00 3.16 15.73
N GLU A 29 4.78 3.71 15.73
CA GLU A 29 3.82 3.46 14.65
C GLU A 29 4.15 4.31 13.43
N TYR A 30 4.38 5.61 13.63
CA TYR A 30 4.88 6.51 12.61
C TYR A 30 5.69 7.63 13.26
N PHE A 31 6.64 8.17 12.49
CA PHE A 31 7.35 9.40 12.78
C PHE A 31 7.41 10.19 11.47
N TRP A 32 6.94 11.43 11.49
CA TRP A 32 6.79 12.24 10.28
C TRP A 32 7.23 13.68 10.54
N ASN A 33 8.27 14.12 9.83
CA ASN A 33 8.64 15.52 9.75
C ASN A 33 7.68 16.23 8.76
N LEU A 34 6.90 17.21 9.26
CA LEU A 34 5.90 17.92 8.47
C LEU A 34 6.49 18.87 7.41
N ALA A 35 7.82 18.96 7.28
CA ALA A 35 8.51 19.70 6.21
C ALA A 35 8.38 19.03 4.83
N PHE A 36 8.16 17.72 4.77
CA PHE A 36 8.08 16.99 3.50
C PHE A 36 7.02 15.89 3.55
N CYS A 37 6.43 15.53 2.41
CA CYS A 37 5.63 14.31 2.34
C CYS A 37 5.96 13.46 1.11
N THR A 38 6.37 12.21 1.35
CA THR A 38 6.71 11.23 0.33
C THR A 38 5.48 10.48 -0.25
N ALA A 39 4.28 10.64 0.31
CA ALA A 39 3.06 9.96 -0.16
C ALA A 39 1.69 10.64 0.16
N CYS A 40 1.63 11.95 0.39
CA CYS A 40 0.40 12.63 0.82
C CYS A 40 -0.33 13.34 -0.34
N THR A 41 -1.64 13.55 -0.16
CA THR A 41 -2.46 14.47 -0.99
C THR A 41 -2.42 15.92 -0.47
N GLN A 42 -1.90 16.18 0.73
CA GLN A 42 -1.65 17.52 1.32
C GLN A 42 -0.41 17.48 2.24
N ILE A 43 0.35 18.58 2.27
CA ILE A 43 1.71 18.62 2.84
C ILE A 43 1.75 19.06 4.32
N THR A 44 0.70 19.71 4.84
CA THR A 44 0.77 20.30 6.19
C THR A 44 -0.60 20.33 6.87
N LEU A 45 -0.62 19.98 8.15
CA LEU A 45 -1.76 20.16 9.04
C LEU A 45 -2.08 21.66 9.18
N ARG A 46 -3.37 22.02 9.19
CA ARG A 46 -3.82 23.39 9.45
C ARG A 46 -3.48 23.81 10.88
N MET A 47 -3.41 25.12 11.13
CA MET A 47 -3.06 25.62 12.47
C MET A 47 -4.00 25.14 13.57
N ASN A 48 -5.31 25.09 13.31
CA ASN A 48 -6.28 24.53 14.24
C ASN A 48 -6.07 23.02 14.49
N GLU A 49 -5.58 22.28 13.50
CA GLU A 49 -5.24 20.85 13.66
C GLU A 49 -3.98 20.68 14.51
N LEU A 50 -2.98 21.55 14.34
CA LEU A 50 -1.81 21.60 15.22
C LEU A 50 -2.24 21.92 16.66
N LEU A 51 -3.05 22.96 16.88
CA LEU A 51 -3.58 23.31 18.20
C LEU A 51 -4.34 22.13 18.85
N ASN A 52 -5.17 21.42 18.07
CA ASN A 52 -5.90 20.23 18.54
C ASN A 52 -4.97 19.05 18.90
N LEU A 53 -3.76 19.00 18.34
CA LEU A 53 -2.72 18.04 18.73
C LEU A 53 -1.96 18.45 20.01
N GLY A 54 -2.35 19.57 20.63
CA GLY A 54 -1.69 20.13 21.81
C GLY A 54 -0.50 21.03 21.47
N VAL A 55 -0.43 21.54 20.23
CA VAL A 55 0.61 22.48 19.85
C VAL A 55 0.38 23.83 20.55
N PHE A 56 1.32 24.31 21.36
CA PHE A 56 1.18 25.57 22.13
C PHE A 56 2.17 26.68 21.74
N TRP A 57 3.26 26.36 21.05
CA TRP A 57 4.35 27.26 20.66
C TRP A 57 4.13 27.92 19.29
N VAL A 58 2.89 27.86 18.80
CA VAL A 58 2.43 28.60 17.63
C VAL A 58 1.94 29.97 18.08
N TYR A 59 2.21 31.02 17.30
CA TYR A 59 1.83 32.43 17.58
C TYR A 59 2.66 33.16 18.65
N GLY A 60 3.81 32.63 19.08
CA GLY A 60 4.80 33.36 19.89
C GLY A 60 4.37 33.74 21.31
N HIS A 61 3.35 33.06 21.85
CA HIS A 61 2.83 33.25 23.22
C HIS A 61 2.89 31.93 24.01
N ASP A 62 4.00 31.21 23.90
CA ASP A 62 4.19 29.81 24.32
C ASP A 62 3.78 29.57 25.77
N ASP A 63 4.25 30.41 26.71
CA ASP A 63 3.93 30.28 28.14
C ASP A 63 2.43 30.41 28.41
N ALA A 64 1.77 31.37 27.77
CA ALA A 64 0.33 31.63 27.95
C ALA A 64 -0.53 30.53 27.31
N ASN A 65 -0.11 30.03 26.15
CA ASN A 65 -0.76 28.91 25.47
C ASN A 65 -0.58 27.58 26.23
N PHE A 66 0.59 27.35 26.81
CA PHE A 66 0.87 26.16 27.63
C PHE A 66 0.07 26.16 28.94
N GLU A 67 -0.09 27.31 29.59
CA GLU A 67 -1.00 27.46 30.74
C GLU A 67 -2.47 27.18 30.37
N ALA A 68 -2.90 27.61 29.18
CA ALA A 68 -4.26 27.34 28.69
C ALA A 68 -4.49 25.83 28.45
N LEU A 69 -3.50 25.08 27.95
CA LEU A 69 -3.61 23.62 27.79
C LEU A 69 -3.72 22.87 29.13
N ARG A 70 -3.11 23.39 30.19
CA ARG A 70 -3.18 22.80 31.53
C ARG A 70 -4.48 23.10 32.28
N THR A 71 -5.31 24.01 31.75
CA THR A 71 -6.54 24.47 32.40
C THR A 71 -7.77 24.03 31.59
N PRO A 72 -8.64 23.14 32.11
CA PRO A 72 -9.84 22.72 31.40
C PRO A 72 -10.72 23.92 31.02
N GLY A 73 -10.91 24.16 29.73
CA GLY A 73 -11.73 25.26 29.21
C GLY A 73 -11.05 26.65 29.20
N GLY A 74 -9.74 26.72 29.43
CA GLY A 74 -8.99 27.97 29.29
C GLY A 74 -8.96 28.47 27.84
N PRO A 75 -9.21 29.77 27.58
CA PRO A 75 -9.06 30.30 26.22
C PRO A 75 -7.59 30.29 25.82
N LEU A 76 -7.27 29.80 24.62
CA LEU A 76 -5.96 30.00 24.01
C LEU A 76 -5.69 31.51 23.93
N ARG A 77 -4.64 32.00 24.58
CA ARG A 77 -4.28 33.42 24.63
C ARG A 77 -3.17 33.68 23.62
N GLY A 78 -3.48 34.44 22.58
CA GLY A 78 -2.56 34.71 21.48
C GLY A 78 -3.06 34.22 20.12
N TYR A 79 -4.22 33.54 20.06
CA TYR A 79 -4.98 33.43 18.82
C TYR A 79 -5.66 34.77 18.53
N GLU A 80 -4.88 35.73 18.06
CA GLU A 80 -5.43 36.88 17.35
C GLU A 80 -5.58 36.44 15.89
N GLU A 81 -6.79 36.45 15.34
CA GLU A 81 -7.06 35.99 13.97
C GLU A 81 -6.21 36.74 12.91
N SER A 82 -5.66 37.91 13.29
CA SER A 82 -4.75 38.75 12.50
C SER A 82 -3.25 38.51 12.73
N SER A 83 -2.86 37.61 13.63
CA SER A 83 -1.44 37.30 13.89
C SER A 83 -0.91 36.30 12.85
N GLU A 84 0.19 36.66 12.17
CA GLU A 84 0.85 35.71 11.28
C GLU A 84 1.40 34.53 12.09
N PRO A 85 1.13 33.28 11.69
CA PRO A 85 1.64 32.12 12.41
C PRO A 85 3.16 32.07 12.29
N TYR A 86 3.84 32.35 13.39
CA TYR A 86 5.27 32.10 13.53
C TYR A 86 5.48 30.63 13.91
N ILE A 87 6.11 29.88 13.02
CA ILE A 87 6.57 28.51 13.25
C ILE A 87 8.09 28.54 13.06
N PRO A 88 8.89 28.48 14.13
CA PRO A 88 10.35 28.60 14.02
C PRO A 88 10.95 27.44 13.20
N GLU A 89 10.37 26.24 13.30
CA GLU A 89 10.78 25.03 12.58
C GLU A 89 9.58 24.12 12.28
N PHE A 90 9.65 23.34 11.20
CA PHE A 90 8.58 22.38 10.87
C PHE A 90 8.42 21.34 11.99
N PRO A 91 7.20 21.14 12.54
CA PRO A 91 7.00 20.17 13.61
C PRO A 91 7.23 18.74 13.11
N ALA A 92 7.71 17.87 14.01
CA ALA A 92 7.65 16.43 13.83
C ALA A 92 6.42 15.85 14.56
N LEU A 93 5.70 14.96 13.91
CA LEU A 93 4.57 14.24 14.47
C LEU A 93 4.92 12.76 14.61
N THR A 94 4.75 12.21 15.81
CA THR A 94 5.01 10.79 16.07
C THR A 94 3.88 10.16 16.88
N ARG A 95 3.66 8.86 16.67
CA ARG A 95 2.80 8.03 17.51
C ARG A 95 3.59 6.85 18.03
N LEU A 96 3.69 6.78 19.36
CA LEU A 96 4.42 5.75 20.08
C LEU A 96 3.46 4.87 20.88
N HIS A 97 3.75 3.58 20.97
CA HIS A 97 3.06 2.63 21.85
C HIS A 97 4.04 2.08 22.87
N VAL A 98 3.66 2.15 24.14
CA VAL A 98 4.51 1.72 25.26
C VAL A 98 3.66 0.94 26.26
N ARG A 99 4.21 -0.17 26.78
CA ARG A 99 3.63 -0.88 27.93
C ARG A 99 4.41 -0.54 29.19
N TYR A 100 3.85 0.37 29.98
CA TYR A 100 4.49 0.86 31.20
C TYR A 100 4.29 -0.11 32.36
N SER A 101 5.38 -0.48 33.02
CA SER A 101 5.36 -1.14 34.32
C SER A 101 6.56 -0.66 35.13
N ALA A 102 6.44 -0.65 36.46
CA ALA A 102 7.54 -0.25 37.34
C ALA A 102 8.85 -1.02 37.08
N ASN A 103 8.75 -2.25 36.57
CA ASN A 103 9.89 -3.10 36.28
C ASN A 103 10.47 -2.91 34.86
N THR A 104 9.72 -2.32 33.92
CA THR A 104 10.12 -2.21 32.51
C THR A 104 10.42 -0.78 32.06
N PHE A 105 9.82 0.22 32.72
CA PHE A 105 10.02 1.64 32.50
C PHE A 105 9.98 2.37 33.85
N PRO A 106 11.10 2.39 34.61
CA PRO A 106 11.14 3.03 35.92
C PRO A 106 11.20 4.56 35.84
N GLU A 107 11.54 5.11 34.67
CA GLU A 107 11.69 6.53 34.39
C GLU A 107 10.80 6.95 33.22
N ASP A 108 10.53 8.25 33.12
CA ASP A 108 9.76 8.83 32.02
C ASP A 108 10.51 8.74 30.68
N LEU A 109 9.74 8.71 29.59
CA LEU A 109 10.32 8.71 28.25
C LEU A 109 10.96 10.06 27.94
N MET A 110 12.27 10.05 27.72
CA MET A 110 13.01 11.21 27.24
C MET A 110 13.35 11.04 25.76
N LEU A 111 13.06 12.06 24.95
CA LEU A 111 13.38 12.07 23.53
C LEU A 111 14.68 12.85 23.31
N THR A 112 15.55 12.32 22.44
CA THR A 112 16.79 12.99 22.01
C THR A 112 16.77 13.09 20.50
N GLU A 113 16.97 14.30 19.98
CA GLU A 113 17.15 14.52 18.55
C GLU A 113 18.56 14.08 18.13
N THR A 114 18.62 13.30 17.05
CA THR A 114 19.88 12.86 16.45
C THR A 114 20.11 13.57 15.12
N ARG A 115 21.31 13.45 14.53
CA ARG A 115 21.61 13.99 13.20
C ARG A 115 21.03 13.13 12.05
N ASP A 116 20.48 11.96 12.37
CA ASP A 116 19.95 11.04 11.37
C ASP A 116 18.56 11.51 10.92
N GLN A 117 18.44 11.82 9.62
CA GLN A 117 17.19 12.21 8.98
C GLN A 117 16.85 11.25 7.82
N GLU A 118 17.40 10.04 7.82
CA GLU A 118 17.09 9.04 6.79
C GLU A 118 15.61 8.66 6.81
N ASN A 119 15.04 8.57 5.61
CA ASN A 119 13.66 8.16 5.42
C ASN A 119 13.55 6.63 5.49
N TRP A 120 12.81 6.14 6.47
CA TRP A 120 12.39 4.74 6.53
C TRP A 120 10.87 4.63 6.53
N GLN A 121 10.35 3.51 6.02
CA GLN A 121 8.91 3.28 6.00
C GLN A 121 8.57 1.81 6.25
N ALA A 122 7.71 1.58 7.25
CA ALA A 122 7.00 0.33 7.40
C ALA A 122 5.65 0.39 6.66
N ARG A 123 5.28 -0.70 5.98
CA ARG A 123 4.00 -0.79 5.26
C ARG A 123 3.31 -2.12 5.56
N TYR A 124 2.03 -2.06 5.91
CA TYR A 124 1.16 -3.22 5.84
C TYR A 124 0.66 -3.36 4.39
N VAL A 125 1.21 -4.34 3.67
CA VAL A 125 0.85 -4.57 2.27
C VAL A 125 -0.13 -5.73 2.19
N VAL A 126 -1.40 -5.43 1.88
CA VAL A 126 -2.42 -6.45 1.62
C VAL A 126 -2.51 -6.67 0.11
N GLN A 127 -1.98 -7.81 -0.36
CA GLN A 127 -2.03 -8.17 -1.77
C GLN A 127 -3.35 -8.87 -2.11
N GLN A 128 -4.16 -8.29 -2.99
CA GLN A 128 -5.37 -8.96 -3.48
C GLN A 128 -5.00 -9.89 -4.65
N PRO A 129 -5.48 -11.15 -4.65
CA PRO A 129 -5.42 -11.98 -5.85
C PRO A 129 -6.18 -11.33 -7.00
N TYR A 130 -5.73 -11.56 -8.23
CA TYR A 130 -6.44 -11.06 -9.40
C TYR A 130 -7.83 -11.70 -9.48
N ALA A 131 -8.88 -10.87 -9.56
CA ALA A 131 -10.27 -11.31 -9.48
C ALA A 131 -10.80 -11.76 -10.86
N SER A 132 -10.25 -12.86 -11.39
CA SER A 132 -10.63 -13.42 -12.69
C SER A 132 -10.48 -14.95 -12.70
N SER A 133 -10.55 -15.55 -13.89
CA SER A 133 -10.35 -16.98 -14.11
C SER A 133 -9.51 -17.25 -15.36
N VAL A 134 -8.97 -18.46 -15.46
CA VAL A 134 -8.30 -18.91 -16.70
C VAL A 134 -9.30 -18.89 -17.86
N ALA A 135 -10.57 -19.27 -17.62
CA ALA A 135 -11.63 -19.21 -18.63
C ALA A 135 -11.92 -17.77 -19.09
N ALA A 136 -11.98 -16.81 -18.18
CA ALA A 136 -12.16 -15.40 -18.54
C ALA A 136 -10.98 -14.88 -19.36
N CYS A 137 -9.74 -15.25 -18.99
CA CYS A 137 -8.55 -14.95 -19.78
C CYS A 137 -8.64 -15.56 -21.19
N SER A 138 -9.07 -16.82 -21.30
CA SER A 138 -9.31 -17.53 -22.57
C SER A 138 -10.28 -16.79 -23.48
N ILE A 139 -11.42 -16.33 -22.95
CA ILE A 139 -12.38 -15.52 -23.73
C ILE A 139 -11.75 -14.22 -24.23
N GLN A 140 -11.02 -13.51 -23.37
CA GLN A 140 -10.38 -12.25 -23.78
C GLN A 140 -9.33 -12.50 -24.87
N MET A 141 -8.53 -13.55 -24.74
CA MET A 141 -7.57 -13.93 -25.78
C MET A 141 -8.28 -14.35 -27.07
N ALA A 142 -9.40 -15.06 -26.99
CA ALA A 142 -10.18 -15.46 -28.17
C ALA A 142 -10.71 -14.25 -28.97
N ARG A 143 -11.02 -13.13 -28.31
CA ARG A 143 -11.45 -11.89 -28.98
C ARG A 143 -10.35 -11.17 -29.76
N ILE A 144 -9.08 -11.52 -29.54
CA ILE A 144 -7.95 -10.91 -30.25
C ILE A 144 -7.82 -11.55 -31.63
N ASP A 145 -8.20 -10.80 -32.66
CA ASP A 145 -7.88 -11.10 -34.06
C ASP A 145 -6.44 -10.68 -34.36
N CYS A 146 -5.53 -11.67 -34.37
CA CYS A 146 -4.12 -11.45 -34.65
C CYS A 146 -3.87 -10.92 -36.05
N GLN A 147 -4.65 -11.33 -37.05
CA GLN A 147 -4.45 -10.90 -38.43
C GLN A 147 -4.80 -9.42 -38.58
N ALA A 148 -5.95 -9.00 -38.03
CA ALA A 148 -6.37 -7.59 -38.02
C ALA A 148 -5.39 -6.71 -37.23
N GLN A 149 -5.03 -7.12 -36.01
CA GLN A 149 -4.08 -6.39 -35.15
C GLN A 149 -2.70 -6.23 -35.82
N CYS A 150 -2.15 -7.31 -36.37
CA CYS A 150 -0.87 -7.26 -37.07
C CYS A 150 -0.92 -6.37 -38.30
N LYS A 151 -1.98 -6.49 -39.12
CA LYS A 151 -2.15 -5.65 -40.31
C LYS A 151 -2.18 -4.18 -39.96
N GLN A 152 -2.94 -3.80 -38.92
CA GLN A 152 -3.00 -2.42 -38.45
C GLN A 152 -1.64 -1.92 -37.94
N ARG A 153 -0.96 -2.70 -37.10
CA ARG A 153 0.35 -2.31 -36.54
C ARG A 153 1.43 -2.17 -37.59
N VAL A 154 1.54 -3.13 -38.51
CA VAL A 154 2.52 -3.09 -39.60
C VAL A 154 2.23 -1.91 -40.52
N ASN A 155 0.97 -1.69 -40.92
CA ASN A 155 0.60 -0.54 -41.73
C ASN A 155 0.95 0.79 -41.05
N PHE A 156 0.69 0.90 -39.74
CA PHE A 156 1.07 2.06 -38.95
C PHE A 156 2.58 2.29 -38.99
N LEU A 157 3.40 1.26 -38.73
CA LEU A 157 4.87 1.37 -38.76
C LEU A 157 5.39 1.97 -40.06
N PHE A 158 4.88 1.50 -41.21
CA PHE A 158 5.27 2.05 -42.52
C PHE A 158 4.71 3.45 -42.78
N ALA A 159 3.50 3.77 -42.29
CA ALA A 159 2.90 5.10 -42.45
C ALA A 159 3.71 6.20 -41.74
N VAL A 160 4.31 5.88 -40.59
CA VAL A 160 5.17 6.83 -39.84
C VAL A 160 6.66 6.70 -40.17
N ASN A 161 7.03 5.98 -41.24
CA ASN A 161 8.42 5.70 -41.64
C ASN A 161 9.33 5.20 -40.49
N GLN A 162 8.73 4.52 -39.51
CA GLN A 162 9.42 3.89 -38.38
C GLN A 162 10.08 2.52 -38.65
N PRO A 163 9.99 1.84 -39.83
CA PRO A 163 10.67 0.56 -40.01
C PRO A 163 12.20 0.66 -39.86
N ARG A 164 12.76 1.86 -40.08
CA ARG A 164 14.20 2.14 -39.96
C ARG A 164 14.73 2.04 -38.52
N PHE A 165 13.86 2.20 -37.52
CA PHE A 165 14.22 2.14 -36.10
C PHE A 165 13.94 0.76 -35.48
N LEU A 166 13.44 -0.20 -36.25
CA LEU A 166 13.27 -1.57 -35.78
C LEU A 166 14.63 -2.20 -35.51
N LYS A 167 14.76 -2.83 -34.34
CA LYS A 167 15.95 -3.60 -33.96
C LYS A 167 15.94 -4.97 -34.65
N PRO A 168 17.11 -5.63 -34.83
CA PRO A 168 17.16 -7.03 -35.22
C PRO A 168 16.28 -7.90 -34.30
N PRO A 169 15.57 -8.92 -34.84
CA PRO A 169 15.61 -9.43 -36.22
C PRO A 169 14.62 -8.77 -37.20
N PHE A 170 14.03 -7.62 -36.86
CA PHE A 170 12.97 -6.98 -37.66
C PHE A 170 13.45 -5.87 -38.60
N GLN A 171 14.72 -5.47 -38.47
CA GLN A 171 15.33 -4.40 -39.26
C GLN A 171 15.36 -4.73 -40.76
N GLY A 172 14.97 -3.78 -41.60
CA GLY A 172 15.06 -3.90 -43.07
C GLY A 172 14.07 -4.86 -43.72
N LYS A 173 13.17 -5.48 -42.95
CA LYS A 173 12.15 -6.39 -43.47
C LYS A 173 11.06 -5.65 -44.27
N SER A 174 10.54 -6.30 -45.31
CA SER A 174 9.40 -5.78 -46.07
C SER A 174 8.13 -5.78 -45.23
N ARG A 175 7.09 -5.11 -45.71
CA ARG A 175 5.77 -5.10 -45.07
C ARG A 175 5.22 -6.52 -44.92
N GLU A 176 5.37 -7.33 -45.96
CA GLU A 176 4.90 -8.72 -46.03
C GLU A 176 5.68 -9.60 -45.06
N ALA A 177 7.01 -9.43 -44.99
CA ALA A 177 7.86 -10.17 -44.05
C ALA A 177 7.52 -9.83 -42.58
N LEU A 178 7.34 -8.55 -42.26
CA LEU A 178 6.92 -8.12 -40.91
C LEU A 178 5.52 -8.62 -40.55
N GLN A 179 4.60 -8.66 -41.52
CA GLN A 179 3.28 -9.23 -41.34
C GLN A 179 3.36 -10.74 -41.06
N ALA A 180 4.21 -11.46 -41.81
CA ALA A 180 4.42 -12.90 -41.65
C ALA A 180 5.04 -13.25 -40.29
N ASP A 181 5.96 -12.42 -39.78
CA ASP A 181 6.53 -12.60 -38.44
C ASP A 181 5.54 -12.27 -37.31
N CYS A 182 4.69 -11.25 -37.52
CA CYS A 182 3.79 -10.75 -36.49
C CYS A 182 2.71 -11.77 -36.11
N LEU A 183 2.17 -12.50 -37.09
CA LEU A 183 1.08 -13.45 -36.85
C LEU A 183 1.46 -14.57 -35.84
N PRO A 184 2.55 -15.35 -36.05
CA PRO A 184 2.96 -16.36 -35.08
C PRO A 184 3.39 -15.74 -33.75
N ALA A 185 4.00 -14.55 -33.75
CA ALA A 185 4.33 -13.84 -32.50
C ALA A 185 3.08 -13.46 -31.70
N CYS A 186 2.01 -13.01 -32.36
CA CYS A 186 0.73 -12.71 -31.72
C CYS A 186 0.09 -13.98 -31.14
N ILE A 187 0.07 -15.08 -31.90
CA ILE A 187 -0.47 -16.37 -31.44
C ILE A 187 0.33 -16.89 -30.23
N ALA A 188 1.65 -16.87 -30.31
CA ALA A 188 2.53 -17.29 -29.21
C ALA A 188 2.33 -16.41 -27.96
N SER A 189 2.15 -15.09 -28.14
CA SER A 189 1.86 -14.16 -27.04
C SER A 189 0.53 -14.48 -26.35
N LYS A 190 -0.53 -14.77 -27.13
CA LYS A 190 -1.83 -15.23 -26.59
C LYS A 190 -1.67 -16.52 -25.78
N GLN A 191 -0.93 -17.50 -26.30
CA GLN A 191 -0.68 -18.75 -25.57
C GLN A 191 0.10 -18.50 -24.28
N THR A 192 1.15 -17.67 -24.33
CA THR A 192 1.94 -17.28 -23.16
C THR A 192 1.09 -16.64 -22.07
N ALA A 193 0.10 -15.82 -22.45
CA ALA A 193 -0.85 -15.24 -21.49
C ALA A 193 -1.73 -16.30 -20.81
N LEU A 194 -2.22 -17.29 -21.57
CA LEU A 194 -3.01 -18.40 -21.02
C LEU A 194 -2.19 -19.31 -20.11
N ASP A 195 -0.96 -19.63 -20.51
CA ASP A 195 -0.03 -20.41 -19.69
C ASP A 195 0.34 -19.64 -18.41
N GLY A 196 0.54 -18.32 -18.52
CA GLY A 196 0.75 -17.42 -17.40
C GLY A 196 -0.42 -17.41 -16.42
N ALA A 197 -1.66 -17.24 -16.92
CA ALA A 197 -2.85 -17.30 -16.09
C ALA A 197 -3.02 -18.66 -15.40
N THR A 198 -2.76 -19.75 -16.13
CA THR A 198 -2.82 -21.11 -15.60
C THR A 198 -1.79 -21.32 -14.49
N ARG A 199 -0.52 -20.96 -14.71
CA ARG A 199 0.53 -21.02 -13.69
C ARG A 199 0.18 -20.19 -12.46
N TYR A 200 -0.30 -18.96 -12.66
CA TYR A 200 -0.67 -18.08 -11.57
C TYR A 200 -1.71 -18.71 -10.64
N TYR A 201 -2.83 -19.19 -11.19
CA TYR A 201 -3.91 -19.74 -10.36
C TYR A 201 -3.62 -21.14 -9.83
N ALA A 202 -2.91 -21.98 -10.59
CA ALA A 202 -2.65 -23.37 -10.20
C ALA A 202 -1.43 -23.53 -9.27
N GLN A 203 -0.45 -22.62 -9.34
CA GLN A 203 0.83 -22.77 -8.65
C GLN A 203 1.19 -21.57 -7.79
N ASP A 204 1.25 -20.37 -8.37
CA ASP A 204 1.83 -19.21 -7.68
C ASP A 204 0.93 -18.70 -6.56
N LEU A 205 -0.37 -18.57 -6.85
CA LEU A 205 -1.34 -18.02 -5.92
C LEU A 205 -1.54 -18.93 -4.68
N PRO A 206 -1.74 -20.26 -4.80
CA PRO A 206 -1.82 -21.13 -3.62
C PRO A 206 -0.56 -21.07 -2.74
N LYS A 207 0.63 -21.08 -3.35
CA LYS A 207 1.90 -20.93 -2.61
C LYS A 207 1.99 -19.59 -1.88
N ARG A 208 1.61 -18.50 -2.54
CA ARG A 208 1.60 -17.17 -1.93
C ARG A 208 0.61 -17.09 -0.78
N LEU A 209 -0.63 -17.56 -0.95
CA LEU A 209 -1.63 -17.57 0.10
C LEU A 209 -1.17 -18.37 1.32
N GLN A 210 -0.51 -19.51 1.10
CA GLN A 210 0.07 -20.30 2.19
C GLN A 210 1.16 -19.54 2.95
N SER A 211 2.08 -18.88 2.22
CA SER A 211 3.13 -18.05 2.83
C SER A 211 2.55 -16.86 3.62
N GLU A 212 1.50 -16.23 3.10
CA GLU A 212 0.79 -15.14 3.78
C GLU A 212 0.12 -15.64 5.07
N LYS A 213 -0.51 -16.83 5.07
CA LYS A 213 -1.07 -17.46 6.28
C LYS A 213 0.01 -17.79 7.31
N GLN A 214 1.14 -18.35 6.89
CA GLN A 214 2.26 -18.65 7.78
C GLN A 214 2.87 -17.39 8.39
N THR A 215 2.99 -16.33 7.60
CA THR A 215 3.48 -15.02 8.07
C THR A 215 2.52 -14.42 9.08
N LEU A 216 1.20 -14.50 8.82
CA LEU A 216 0.17 -14.08 9.76
C LEU A 216 0.31 -14.85 11.10
N ALA A 217 0.42 -16.17 11.06
CA ALA A 217 0.63 -17.00 12.25
C ALA A 217 1.90 -16.60 13.02
N LYS A 218 3.01 -16.38 12.32
CA LYS A 218 4.28 -15.99 12.93
C LYS A 218 4.19 -14.63 13.63
N LEU A 219 3.55 -13.65 12.98
CA LEU A 219 3.47 -12.28 13.47
C LEU A 219 2.47 -12.12 14.61
N SER A 220 1.27 -12.70 14.49
CA SER A 220 0.20 -12.53 15.49
C SER A 220 0.15 -13.63 16.54
N GLY A 221 0.82 -14.77 16.31
CA GLY A 221 0.69 -15.96 17.16
C GLY A 221 -0.62 -16.73 16.96
N TRP A 222 -1.41 -16.44 15.93
CA TRP A 222 -2.66 -17.17 15.64
C TRP A 222 -2.36 -18.60 15.19
N SER A 223 -3.21 -19.54 15.60
CA SER A 223 -3.16 -20.91 15.06
C SER A 223 -3.55 -20.91 13.58
N MET A 224 -3.04 -21.89 12.83
CA MET A 224 -3.43 -22.08 11.43
C MET A 224 -4.94 -22.31 11.28
N GLU A 225 -5.54 -23.06 12.21
CA GLU A 225 -6.99 -23.29 12.26
C GLU A 225 -7.78 -21.96 12.38
N ARG A 226 -7.36 -21.05 13.26
CA ARG A 226 -7.99 -19.73 13.38
C ARG A 226 -7.87 -18.93 12.08
N ILE A 227 -6.71 -19.00 11.44
CA ILE A 227 -6.45 -18.28 10.18
C ILE A 227 -7.29 -18.84 9.03
N GLU A 228 -7.44 -20.16 8.97
CA GLU A 228 -8.25 -20.84 7.96
C GLU A 228 -9.75 -20.61 8.15
N ALA A 229 -10.19 -20.35 9.39
CA ALA A 229 -11.56 -19.94 9.70
C ALA A 229 -11.88 -18.46 9.39
N LEU A 230 -10.90 -17.64 8.98
CA LEU A 230 -11.14 -16.24 8.64
C LEU A 230 -12.01 -16.11 7.38
N PRO A 231 -12.89 -15.09 7.31
CA PRO A 231 -13.72 -14.86 6.13
C PRO A 231 -12.88 -14.73 4.84
N GLY A 232 -13.11 -15.65 3.90
CA GLY A 232 -12.43 -15.68 2.60
C GLY A 232 -11.02 -16.29 2.61
N ALA A 233 -10.61 -16.96 3.69
CA ALA A 233 -9.35 -17.72 3.75
C ALA A 233 -9.40 -19.06 2.99
N ASP A 234 -10.62 -19.55 2.77
CA ASP A 234 -10.98 -20.75 2.00
C ASP A 234 -11.38 -20.44 0.55
N LYS A 235 -11.46 -19.14 0.19
CA LYS A 235 -11.89 -18.71 -1.14
C LYS A 235 -11.00 -19.32 -2.23
N VAL A 236 -11.63 -20.11 -3.09
CA VAL A 236 -11.00 -20.65 -4.29
C VAL A 236 -10.93 -19.56 -5.37
N TRP A 237 -9.73 -19.36 -5.91
CA TRP A 237 -9.47 -18.36 -6.96
C TRP A 237 -9.23 -19.04 -8.30
N GLY A 238 -9.45 -18.29 -9.38
CA GLY A 238 -9.25 -18.81 -10.74
C GLY A 238 -10.40 -19.66 -11.26
N GLN A 239 -11.44 -19.91 -10.44
CA GLN A 239 -12.67 -20.57 -10.84
C GLN A 239 -13.76 -19.55 -11.15
N GLY A 240 -14.25 -19.55 -12.39
CA GLY A 240 -15.32 -18.68 -12.84
C GLY A 240 -15.82 -19.15 -14.20
N THR A 241 -17.14 -19.23 -14.35
CA THR A 241 -17.79 -19.51 -15.63
C THR A 241 -17.50 -18.40 -16.64
N PRO A 242 -17.44 -18.73 -17.94
CA PRO A 242 -17.22 -17.75 -18.98
C PRO A 242 -18.34 -16.69 -18.97
N GLY A 243 -18.06 -15.46 -18.49
CA GLY A 243 -18.98 -14.33 -18.63
C GLY A 243 -19.18 -13.42 -17.40
N SER A 244 -18.77 -13.79 -16.19
CA SER A 244 -18.83 -12.86 -15.04
C SER A 244 -17.49 -12.14 -14.86
N PRO A 245 -17.41 -10.82 -15.07
CA PRO A 245 -16.31 -10.05 -14.50
C PRO A 245 -16.36 -10.26 -13.00
N GLY A 246 -15.27 -10.73 -12.40
CA GLY A 246 -15.15 -10.77 -10.95
C GLY A 246 -15.40 -9.34 -10.45
N THR A 247 -16.51 -9.14 -9.77
CA THR A 247 -16.85 -7.83 -9.20
C THR A 247 -15.65 -7.40 -8.37
N PRO A 248 -15.03 -6.23 -8.65
CA PRO A 248 -14.04 -5.69 -7.75
C PRO A 248 -14.74 -5.61 -6.40
N SER A 249 -14.27 -6.37 -5.41
CA SER A 249 -14.75 -6.22 -4.04
C SER A 249 -14.54 -4.76 -3.71
N ALA A 250 -15.63 -3.99 -3.62
CA ALA A 250 -15.60 -2.56 -3.43
C ALA A 250 -14.63 -2.28 -2.28
N THR A 251 -13.55 -1.56 -2.60
CA THR A 251 -12.58 -1.10 -1.62
C THR A 251 -13.34 -0.16 -0.68
N ARG A 252 -13.90 -0.68 0.42
CA ARG A 252 -14.20 0.16 1.58
C ARG A 252 -12.84 0.65 2.05
N ARG A 253 -12.49 1.87 1.64
CA ARG A 253 -11.56 2.70 2.40
C ARG A 253 -12.20 2.85 3.78
N GLY A 254 -11.81 1.96 4.70
CA GLY A 254 -12.00 2.20 6.11
C GLY A 254 -11.12 3.38 6.46
N SER A 255 -11.72 4.57 6.50
CA SER A 255 -11.21 5.66 7.31
C SER A 255 -11.24 5.16 8.75
N ALA A 256 -10.07 4.85 9.30
CA ALA A 256 -9.91 4.83 10.73
C ALA A 256 -10.14 6.28 11.20
N GLN A 257 -11.28 6.50 11.86
CA GLN A 257 -11.45 7.61 12.80
C GLN A 257 -11.03 7.08 14.17
#